data_AF-A0A382NIZ3-F1
#
_entry.id   AF-A0A382NIZ3-F1
#
_cell.length_a   1.000
_cell.length_b   1.000
_cell.length_c   1.000
_cell.angle_alpha   90.00
_cell.angle_beta   90.00
_cell.angle_gamma   90.00
#
_symmetry.space_group_name_H-M   'P 1'
#
loop_
_entity.id
_entity.type
_entity.pdbx_description
1 polymer ?
#
loop_
_entity_poly.entity_id
_entity_poly.type
_entity_poly.pdbx_seq_one_letter_code
_entity_poly.pdbx_strand_id
1 'polypeptide(L)'
;VTYSRVGGITDLHNAATGNMSMRALTEAEIKHHVDEIAERGYSIVEDAFDADFTRRLMEEFEHLERIRPGGDIPPAPFVGFVTRRWFDVLNDGDIWQQVAVQPAIMNVLPHVLGEGFLLSTMGTAIIGPGEKAQPLHVDDGVYAFPRPHPNLVCNTMWAATDFTEANGATRVVPGS
;
A
#
# COMPACT_ATOMS: atom_id res chain seq x y z
N VAL A 1 -39.18 10.71 5.16
CA VAL A 1 -37.87 10.05 4.96
C VAL A 1 -36.96 10.55 6.06
N THR A 2 -36.67 9.68 7.02
CA THR A 2 -36.00 9.99 8.29
C THR A 2 -34.49 10.10 8.06
N TYR A 3 -33.90 11.21 8.46
CA TYR A 3 -32.44 11.39 8.51
C TYR A 3 -31.91 10.69 9.77
N SER A 4 -31.13 9.63 9.63
CA SER A 4 -30.23 9.15 10.69
C SER A 4 -28.85 9.72 10.45
N ARG A 5 -28.42 10.66 11.30
CA ARG A 5 -27.02 11.05 11.45
C ARG A 5 -26.24 9.81 11.87
N VAL A 6 -25.45 9.26 10.96
CA VAL A 6 -24.37 8.34 11.33
C VAL A 6 -23.24 9.19 11.89
N GLY A 7 -22.75 8.81 13.06
CA GLY A 7 -21.71 9.51 13.81
C GLY A 7 -20.48 9.78 12.96
N GLY A 8 -19.90 10.96 13.17
CA GLY A 8 -18.70 11.41 12.47
C GLY A 8 -17.48 10.55 12.80
N ILE A 9 -16.47 10.71 11.94
CA ILE A 9 -15.14 10.07 11.89
C ILE A 9 -14.30 10.21 13.19
N THR A 10 -14.85 10.77 14.27
CA THR A 10 -14.13 11.08 15.51
C THR A 10 -14.00 9.94 16.51
N ASP A 11 -14.65 8.79 16.31
CA ASP A 11 -14.65 7.68 17.30
C ASP A 11 -13.52 6.64 17.13
N LEU A 12 -12.56 6.86 16.22
CA LEU A 12 -11.36 6.00 16.12
C LEU A 12 -10.23 6.40 17.07
N HIS A 13 -10.43 7.41 17.92
CA HIS A 13 -9.38 7.95 18.80
C HIS A 13 -9.28 7.30 20.19
N ASN A 14 -10.07 6.28 20.51
CA ASN A 14 -10.07 5.64 21.84
C ASN A 14 -9.95 4.11 21.81
N ALA A 15 -8.86 3.63 21.20
CA ALA A 15 -8.33 2.29 21.46
C ALA A 15 -6.85 2.41 21.86
N ALA A 16 -6.59 3.02 23.03
CA ALA A 16 -5.24 3.13 23.58
C ALA A 16 -4.98 2.02 24.59
N THR A 17 -3.78 1.44 24.48
CA THR A 17 -3.04 0.61 25.45
C THR A 17 -3.28 -0.91 25.46
N GLY A 18 -2.94 -1.56 24.34
CA GLY A 18 -2.60 -2.98 24.29
C GLY A 18 -2.19 -3.41 22.88
N ASN A 19 -0.89 -3.59 22.63
CA ASN A 19 -0.27 -3.97 21.33
C ASN A 19 -0.67 -3.11 20.13
N MET A 20 0.10 -2.06 19.82
CA MET A 20 -0.07 -1.35 18.55
C MET A 20 0.49 -2.18 17.39
N SER A 21 -0.40 -2.91 16.73
CA SER A 21 -0.09 -3.68 15.52
C SER A 21 0.34 -2.80 14.33
N MET A 22 -0.04 -1.51 14.32
CA MET A 22 0.27 -0.53 13.28
C MET A 22 0.72 0.81 13.87
N ARG A 23 1.74 1.42 13.27
CA ARG A 23 2.35 2.68 13.73
C ARG A 23 1.53 3.90 13.33
N ALA A 24 1.22 4.74 14.31
CA ALA A 24 0.75 6.11 14.07
C ALA A 24 1.94 7.07 14.01
N LEU A 25 1.88 8.03 13.09
CA LEU A 25 2.89 9.07 12.95
C LEU A 25 2.56 10.29 13.80
N THR A 26 3.58 10.92 14.35
CA THR A 26 3.51 12.27 14.93
C THR A 26 3.31 13.33 13.84
N GLU A 27 2.86 14.52 14.21
CA GLU A 27 2.70 15.65 13.26
C GLU A 27 4.02 15.99 12.54
N ALA A 28 5.15 15.90 13.23
CA ALA A 28 6.47 16.16 12.66
C ALA A 28 6.84 15.10 11.59
N GLU A 29 6.56 13.83 11.86
CA GLU A 29 6.79 12.74 10.91
C GLU A 29 5.83 12.84 9.71
N ILE A 30 4.55 13.14 9.94
CA ILE A 30 3.58 13.40 8.86
C ILE A 30 4.11 14.50 7.94
N LYS A 31 4.52 15.64 8.51
CA LYS A 31 5.09 16.74 7.73
C LYS A 31 6.32 16.30 6.95
N HIS A 32 7.22 15.54 7.58
CA HIS A 32 8.42 15.03 6.93
C HIS A 32 8.10 14.18 5.70
N HIS A 33 7.18 13.21 5.81
CA HIS A 33 6.77 12.37 4.69
C HIS A 33 6.06 13.16 3.59
N VAL A 34 5.21 14.14 3.94
CA VAL A 34 4.54 15.01 2.97
C VAL A 34 5.57 15.85 2.19
N ASP A 35 6.53 16.46 2.88
CA ASP A 35 7.59 17.25 2.24
C ASP A 35 8.46 16.36 1.34
N GLU A 36 8.86 15.17 1.80
CA GLU A 36 9.72 14.26 1.02
C GLU A 36 9.00 13.76 -0.23
N ILE A 37 7.70 13.43 -0.15
CA ILE A 37 6.90 13.05 -1.32
C ILE A 37 6.82 14.22 -2.31
N ALA A 38 6.62 15.46 -1.83
CA ALA A 38 6.57 16.63 -2.70
C ALA A 38 7.92 16.92 -3.40
N GLU A 39 9.04 16.68 -2.72
CA GLU A 39 10.39 16.94 -3.25
C GLU A 39 10.94 15.80 -4.14
N ARG A 40 10.69 14.54 -3.74
CA ARG A 40 11.33 13.35 -4.32
C ARG A 40 10.37 12.43 -5.06
N GLY A 41 9.06 12.56 -4.83
CA GLY A 41 8.03 11.68 -5.38
C GLY A 41 7.77 10.40 -4.58
N TYR A 42 8.47 10.17 -3.47
CA TYR A 42 8.25 9.02 -2.57
C TYR A 42 8.76 9.31 -1.17
N SER A 43 8.33 8.51 -0.21
CA SER A 43 8.90 8.47 1.15
C SER A 43 8.77 7.07 1.73
N ILE A 44 9.58 6.73 2.74
CA ILE A 44 9.62 5.40 3.38
C ILE A 44 9.24 5.54 4.85
N VAL A 45 8.19 4.83 5.26
CA VAL A 45 7.83 4.69 6.67
C VAL A 45 8.45 3.41 7.21
N GLU A 46 9.51 3.54 8.01
CA GLU A 46 10.13 2.42 8.71
C GLU A 46 9.21 1.93 9.86
N ASP A 47 9.30 0.64 10.22
CA ASP A 47 8.55 0.06 11.34
C ASP A 47 7.04 0.38 11.31
N ALA A 48 6.43 0.35 10.12
CA ALA A 48 5.03 0.73 9.92
C ALA A 48 4.03 -0.22 10.63
N PHE A 49 4.45 -1.45 10.91
CA PHE A 49 3.70 -2.50 11.57
C PHE A 49 4.65 -3.45 12.31
N ASP A 50 4.13 -4.20 13.28
CA ASP A 50 4.94 -5.06 14.14
C ASP A 50 5.11 -6.50 13.60
N ALA A 51 5.91 -7.28 14.31
CA ALA A 51 6.17 -8.67 13.96
C ALA A 51 4.91 -9.56 14.05
N ASP A 52 3.93 -9.22 14.91
CA ASP A 52 2.66 -9.96 14.98
C ASP A 52 1.82 -9.70 13.73
N PHE A 53 1.73 -8.44 13.29
CA PHE A 53 1.05 -8.10 12.04
C PHE A 53 1.72 -8.77 10.84
N THR A 54 3.06 -8.78 10.83
CA THR A 54 3.85 -9.47 9.79
C THR A 54 3.47 -10.95 9.74
N ARG A 55 3.46 -11.65 10.88
CA ARG A 55 3.05 -13.06 10.94
C ARG A 55 1.65 -13.28 10.39
N ARG A 56 0.69 -12.42 10.76
CA ARG A 56 -0.69 -12.52 10.28
C ARG A 56 -0.81 -12.26 8.76
N LEU A 57 -0.02 -11.35 8.20
CA LEU A 57 0.07 -11.15 6.74
C LEU A 57 0.63 -12.39 6.04
N MET A 58 1.65 -13.04 6.61
CA MET A 58 2.20 -14.27 6.05
C MET A 58 1.17 -15.42 6.07
N GLU A 59 0.42 -15.57 7.16
CA GLU A 59 -0.68 -16.55 7.25
C GLU A 59 -1.76 -16.28 6.21
N GLU A 60 -2.06 -15.00 5.94
CA GLU A 60 -3.00 -14.60 4.90
C GLU A 60 -2.47 -14.87 3.49
N PHE A 61 -1.17 -14.72 3.24
CA PHE A 61 -0.58 -15.13 1.96
C PHE A 61 -0.72 -16.63 1.72
N GLU A 62 -0.44 -17.45 2.73
CA GLU A 62 -0.65 -18.90 2.66
C GLU A 62 -2.14 -19.24 2.45
N HIS A 63 -3.05 -18.45 3.03
CA HIS A 63 -4.48 -18.58 2.81
C HIS A 63 -4.84 -18.31 1.35
N LEU A 64 -4.43 -17.16 0.80
CA LEU A 64 -4.68 -16.75 -0.59
C LEU A 64 -4.14 -17.78 -1.59
N GLU A 65 -2.93 -18.29 -1.37
CA GLU A 65 -2.36 -19.36 -2.22
C GLU A 65 -3.21 -20.63 -2.24
N ARG A 66 -3.83 -20.98 -1.10
CA ARG A 66 -4.70 -22.15 -0.98
C ARG A 66 -6.05 -21.94 -1.66
N ILE A 67 -6.68 -20.78 -1.51
CA ILE A 67 -8.05 -20.53 -2.01
C ILE A 67 -8.09 -20.02 -3.44
N ARG A 68 -7.05 -19.31 -3.90
CA ARG A 68 -6.93 -18.71 -5.23
C ARG A 68 -5.56 -19.08 -5.83
N PRO A 69 -5.30 -20.38 -6.08
CA PRO A 69 -3.99 -20.84 -6.53
C PRO A 69 -3.64 -20.24 -7.89
N GLY A 70 -2.42 -19.73 -8.02
CA GLY A 70 -1.92 -19.14 -9.27
C GLY A 70 -2.08 -17.62 -9.37
N GLY A 71 -2.87 -17.00 -8.49
CA GLY A 71 -3.19 -15.56 -8.57
C GLY A 71 -4.19 -15.23 -9.68
N ASP A 72 -4.49 -13.95 -9.84
CA ASP A 72 -5.55 -13.47 -10.73
C ASP A 72 -5.06 -13.01 -12.10
N ILE A 73 -3.76 -12.81 -12.25
CA ILE A 73 -3.16 -12.32 -13.48
C ILE A 73 -2.30 -13.41 -14.12
N PRO A 74 -2.53 -13.72 -15.41
CA PRO A 74 -1.71 -14.70 -16.11
C PRO A 74 -0.26 -14.22 -16.28
N PRO A 75 0.71 -15.15 -16.34
CA PRO A 75 2.11 -14.88 -16.66
C PRO A 75 2.32 -14.00 -17.90
N ALA A 76 3.09 -12.91 -17.77
CA ALA A 76 3.47 -12.04 -18.89
C ALA A 76 4.75 -11.24 -18.57
N PRO A 77 5.46 -10.66 -19.55
CA PRO A 77 6.78 -10.03 -19.33
C PRO A 77 6.82 -8.92 -18.26
N PHE A 78 5.76 -8.12 -18.11
CA PHE A 78 5.70 -7.06 -17.11
C PHE A 78 5.31 -7.58 -15.72
N VAL A 79 4.43 -8.57 -15.66
CA VAL A 79 3.94 -9.12 -14.38
C VAL A 79 4.88 -10.22 -13.87
N GLY A 80 5.65 -10.86 -14.73
CA GLY A 80 6.48 -12.00 -14.38
C GLY A 80 5.81 -13.33 -14.70
N PHE A 81 6.62 -14.39 -14.84
CA PHE A 81 6.16 -15.72 -15.24
C PHE A 81 5.90 -16.69 -14.09
N VAL A 82 6.54 -16.45 -12.96
CA VAL A 82 6.44 -17.26 -11.73
C VAL A 82 5.94 -16.43 -10.53
N THR A 83 5.78 -15.12 -10.71
CA THR A 83 5.12 -14.22 -9.77
C THR A 83 3.64 -14.54 -9.64
N ARG A 84 3.11 -14.38 -8.42
CA ARG A 84 1.68 -14.51 -8.12
C ARG A 84 1.17 -13.17 -7.62
N ARG A 85 0.01 -12.76 -8.13
CA ARG A 85 -0.66 -11.52 -7.71
C ARG A 85 -2.12 -11.78 -7.44
N TRP A 86 -2.60 -11.22 -6.35
CA TRP A 86 -4.02 -11.20 -6.00
C TRP A 86 -4.49 -9.77 -5.90
N PHE A 87 -5.64 -9.51 -6.49
CA PHE A 87 -6.34 -8.23 -6.45
C PHE A 87 -7.67 -8.40 -5.75
N ASP A 88 -8.26 -7.26 -5.39
CA ASP A 88 -9.53 -7.19 -4.67
C ASP A 88 -9.47 -7.88 -3.30
N VAL A 89 -8.27 -7.87 -2.70
CA VAL A 89 -7.97 -8.60 -1.46
C VAL A 89 -8.72 -8.07 -0.24
N LEU A 90 -9.33 -6.89 -0.35
CA LEU A 90 -10.29 -6.40 0.65
C LEU A 90 -11.42 -7.41 0.95
N ASN A 91 -11.78 -8.23 -0.03
CA ASN A 91 -12.82 -9.25 0.09
C ASN A 91 -12.33 -10.59 0.67
N ASP A 92 -11.01 -10.78 0.83
CA ASP A 92 -10.44 -12.06 1.27
C ASP A 92 -10.24 -12.15 2.80
N GLY A 93 -10.08 -11.01 3.49
CA GLY A 93 -9.87 -11.03 4.95
C GLY A 93 -9.77 -9.67 5.64
N ASP A 94 -10.11 -9.63 6.93
CA ASP A 94 -10.12 -8.42 7.76
C ASP A 94 -8.74 -7.74 7.87
N ILE A 95 -7.66 -8.48 7.63
CA ILE A 95 -6.30 -7.94 7.63
C ILE A 95 -6.09 -6.94 6.49
N TRP A 96 -6.71 -7.15 5.33
CA TRP A 96 -6.64 -6.25 4.19
C TRP A 96 -7.35 -4.93 4.45
N GLN A 97 -8.45 -4.97 5.20
CA GLN A 97 -9.13 -3.76 5.66
C GLN A 97 -8.23 -2.97 6.61
N GLN A 98 -7.51 -3.64 7.51
CA GLN A 98 -6.53 -2.97 8.40
C GLN A 98 -5.40 -2.31 7.59
N VAL A 99 -4.87 -2.99 6.57
CA VAL A 99 -3.88 -2.41 5.64
C VAL A 99 -4.45 -1.15 4.96
N ALA A 100 -5.70 -1.20 4.51
CA ALA A 100 -6.35 -0.11 3.80
C ALA A 100 -6.50 1.17 4.63
N VAL A 101 -6.68 1.04 5.94
CA VAL A 101 -6.88 2.16 6.87
C VAL A 101 -5.70 2.42 7.79
N GLN A 102 -4.50 1.97 7.40
CA GLN A 102 -3.31 2.14 8.23
C GLN A 102 -3.11 3.63 8.62
N PRO A 103 -2.86 3.96 9.90
CA PRO A 103 -2.82 5.33 10.38
C PRO A 103 -1.81 6.28 9.70
N ALA A 104 -0.57 5.85 9.48
CA ALA A 104 0.43 6.60 8.72
C ALA A 104 -0.04 6.96 7.29
N ILE A 105 -0.66 6.03 6.58
CA ILE A 105 -1.23 6.25 5.24
C ILE A 105 -2.37 7.27 5.33
N MET A 106 -3.32 7.04 6.24
CA MET A 106 -4.51 7.90 6.40
C MET A 106 -4.14 9.32 6.86
N ASN A 107 -3.01 9.50 7.53
CA ASN A 107 -2.52 10.80 7.96
C ASN A 107 -1.70 11.53 6.88
N VAL A 108 -1.07 10.82 5.94
CA VAL A 108 -0.22 11.42 4.88
C VAL A 108 -1.00 11.68 3.59
N LEU A 109 -1.82 10.73 3.12
CA LEU A 109 -2.50 10.82 1.82
C LEU A 109 -3.43 12.03 1.64
N PRO A 110 -4.16 12.53 2.65
CA PRO A 110 -4.96 13.74 2.50
C PRO A 110 -4.15 14.95 2.04
N HIS A 111 -2.87 15.04 2.42
CA HIS A 111 -1.98 16.12 2.00
C HIS A 111 -1.42 15.93 0.58
N VAL A 112 -1.40 14.68 0.07
CA VAL A 112 -0.84 14.32 -1.24
C VAL A 112 -1.90 14.33 -2.34
N LEU A 113 -3.10 13.81 -2.05
CA LEU A 113 -4.20 13.60 -3.00
C LEU A 113 -5.45 14.44 -2.68
N GLY A 114 -5.51 15.09 -1.52
CA GLY A 114 -6.69 15.80 -1.01
C GLY A 114 -7.59 14.93 -0.12
N GLU A 115 -8.44 15.57 0.68
CA GLU A 115 -9.30 14.91 1.69
C GLU A 115 -10.31 13.89 1.12
N GLY A 116 -10.62 13.98 -0.18
CA GLY A 116 -11.57 13.10 -0.86
C GLY A 116 -10.95 11.92 -1.60
N PHE A 117 -9.70 11.55 -1.29
CA PHE A 117 -9.03 10.42 -1.96
C PHE A 117 -9.79 9.11 -1.74
N LEU A 118 -9.71 8.22 -2.73
CA LEU A 118 -10.36 6.91 -2.71
C LEU A 118 -9.32 5.82 -2.92
N LEU A 119 -9.53 4.67 -2.27
CA LEU A 119 -8.81 3.46 -2.61
C LEU A 119 -9.29 2.97 -3.99
N SER A 120 -8.41 3.02 -4.98
CA SER A 120 -8.72 2.62 -6.35
C SER A 120 -8.53 1.13 -6.60
N THR A 121 -7.48 0.54 -6.03
CA THR A 121 -7.13 -0.87 -6.18
C THR A 121 -6.30 -1.29 -4.98
N MET A 122 -6.53 -2.52 -4.51
CA MET A 122 -5.68 -3.16 -3.52
C MET A 122 -5.34 -4.57 -4.00
N GLY A 123 -4.08 -4.93 -3.82
CA GLY A 123 -3.59 -6.26 -4.15
C GLY A 123 -2.27 -6.55 -3.45
N THR A 124 -1.87 -7.81 -3.52
CA THR A 124 -0.58 -8.29 -3.05
C THR A 124 0.13 -9.09 -4.13
N ALA A 125 1.46 -9.17 -4.03
CA ALA A 125 2.30 -9.90 -4.94
C ALA A 125 3.35 -10.72 -4.18
N ILE A 126 3.53 -11.97 -4.60
CA ILE A 126 4.68 -12.80 -4.22
C ILE A 126 5.57 -12.93 -5.45
N ILE A 127 6.72 -12.26 -5.42
CA ILE A 127 7.69 -12.27 -6.51
C ILE A 127 8.44 -13.61 -6.48
N GLY A 128 8.33 -14.35 -7.59
CA GLY A 128 9.00 -15.64 -7.72
C GLY A 128 10.50 -15.51 -8.03
N PRO A 129 11.30 -16.57 -7.79
CA PRO A 129 12.73 -16.55 -8.04
C PRO A 129 13.05 -16.42 -9.55
N GLY A 130 14.07 -15.63 -9.87
CA GLY A 130 14.58 -15.47 -11.24
C GLY A 130 13.74 -14.58 -12.15
N GLU A 131 12.75 -13.88 -11.60
CA GLU A 131 11.98 -12.88 -12.35
C GLU A 131 12.85 -11.74 -12.84
N LYS A 132 12.46 -11.17 -13.98
CA LYS A 132 13.17 -10.01 -14.55
C LYS A 132 12.66 -8.73 -13.90
N ALA A 133 13.56 -7.78 -13.72
CA ALA A 133 13.20 -6.43 -13.33
C ALA A 133 12.21 -5.84 -14.35
N GLN A 134 11.16 -5.21 -13.85
CA GLN A 134 10.22 -4.44 -14.69
C GLN A 134 10.98 -3.29 -15.38
N PRO A 135 10.60 -2.91 -16.61
CA PRO A 135 11.13 -1.71 -17.24
C PRO A 135 10.74 -0.47 -16.41
N LEU A 136 11.50 0.62 -16.56
CA LEU A 136 11.10 1.91 -15.98
C LEU A 136 9.71 2.31 -16.50
N HIS A 137 8.83 2.69 -15.59
CA HIS A 137 7.44 3.06 -15.87
C HIS A 137 6.92 4.05 -14.83
N VAL A 138 5.73 4.59 -15.11
CA VAL A 138 4.94 5.39 -14.18
C VAL A 138 3.54 4.77 -14.09
N ASP A 139 2.99 4.71 -12.88
CA ASP A 139 1.71 4.03 -12.66
C ASP A 139 0.50 4.85 -13.09
N ASP A 140 0.64 6.18 -13.16
CA ASP A 140 -0.39 7.10 -13.64
C ASP A 140 -0.49 7.16 -15.17
N GLY A 141 0.41 6.47 -15.89
CA GLY A 141 0.48 6.51 -17.35
C GLY A 141 -0.81 6.03 -18.03
N VAL A 142 -1.60 5.20 -17.34
CA VAL A 142 -2.92 4.72 -17.80
C VAL A 142 -3.92 5.85 -18.02
N TYR A 143 -3.79 6.97 -17.30
CA TYR A 143 -4.70 8.11 -17.42
C TYR A 143 -4.36 9.04 -18.58
N ALA A 144 -3.18 8.89 -19.20
CA ALA A 144 -2.72 9.68 -20.33
C ALA A 144 -2.83 11.22 -20.14
N PHE A 145 -2.70 11.70 -18.90
CA PHE A 145 -2.71 13.13 -18.60
C PHE A 145 -1.37 13.80 -19.01
N PRO A 146 -1.40 14.98 -19.65
CA PRO A 146 -0.17 15.69 -20.03
C PRO A 146 0.55 16.23 -18.78
N ARG A 147 1.88 16.11 -18.74
CA ARG A 147 2.73 16.65 -17.67
C ARG A 147 3.11 18.12 -17.93
N PRO A 148 3.25 18.97 -16.88
CA PRO A 148 3.00 18.66 -15.47
C PRO A 148 1.50 18.62 -15.14
N HIS A 149 1.12 17.72 -14.24
CA HIS A 149 -0.25 17.59 -13.73
C HIS A 149 -0.21 17.37 -12.20
N PRO A 150 -1.33 17.59 -11.49
CA PRO A 150 -1.46 17.20 -10.08
C PRO A 150 -1.25 15.69 -9.89
N ASN A 151 -1.02 15.26 -8.65
CA ASN A 151 -0.97 13.84 -8.30
C ASN A 151 -2.35 13.20 -8.55
N LEU A 152 -2.40 12.21 -9.44
CA LEU A 152 -3.63 11.47 -9.75
C LEU A 152 -3.77 10.21 -8.91
N VAL A 153 -2.65 9.64 -8.49
CA VAL A 153 -2.53 8.40 -7.70
C VAL A 153 -1.32 8.51 -6.79
N CYS A 154 -1.41 7.90 -5.62
CA CYS A 154 -0.28 7.69 -4.72
C CYS A 154 -0.30 6.24 -4.27
N ASN A 155 0.64 5.44 -4.76
CA ASN A 155 0.73 4.04 -4.39
C ASN A 155 1.40 3.89 -3.02
N THR A 156 0.86 3.01 -2.19
CA THR A 156 1.48 2.59 -0.94
C THR A 156 1.90 1.13 -1.10
N MET A 157 3.14 0.83 -0.78
CA MET A 157 3.71 -0.51 -0.87
C MET A 157 4.19 -0.95 0.49
N TRP A 158 3.97 -2.23 0.79
CA TRP A 158 4.27 -2.83 2.08
C TRP A 158 5.25 -3.97 1.90
N ALA A 159 6.41 -3.86 2.53
CA ALA A 159 7.41 -4.91 2.55
C ALA A 159 7.05 -5.93 3.63
N ALA A 160 6.23 -6.94 3.29
CA ALA A 160 5.91 -8.04 4.22
C ALA A 160 7.10 -9.00 4.45
N THR A 161 8.12 -8.90 3.60
CA THR A 161 9.44 -9.52 3.76
C THR A 161 10.50 -8.49 3.39
N ASP A 162 11.75 -8.71 3.82
CA ASP A 162 12.85 -7.79 3.54
C ASP A 162 13.02 -7.57 2.03
N PHE A 163 12.99 -6.31 1.61
CA PHE A 163 13.35 -5.91 0.25
C PHE A 163 14.86 -5.63 0.21
N THR A 164 15.59 -6.45 -0.54
CA THR A 164 17.05 -6.39 -0.68
C THR A 164 17.43 -6.26 -2.15
N GLU A 165 18.67 -5.85 -2.43
CA GLU A 165 19.18 -5.86 -3.80
C GLU A 165 19.13 -7.28 -4.41
N ALA A 166 19.40 -8.31 -3.61
CA ALA A 166 19.48 -9.69 -4.07
C ALA A 166 18.11 -10.30 -4.45
N ASN A 167 17.02 -9.90 -3.79
CA ASN A 167 15.66 -10.38 -4.09
C ASN A 167 14.81 -9.40 -4.88
N GLY A 168 15.40 -8.31 -5.37
CA GLY A 168 14.76 -7.40 -6.32
C GLY A 168 13.90 -6.33 -5.67
N ALA A 169 14.40 -5.68 -4.61
CA ALA A 169 13.79 -4.48 -4.03
C ALA A 169 13.39 -3.47 -5.12
N THR A 170 12.20 -2.88 -4.97
CA THR A 170 11.70 -1.85 -5.89
C THR A 170 12.70 -0.71 -6.02
N ARG A 171 12.97 -0.30 -7.26
CA ARG A 171 13.87 0.82 -7.58
C ARG A 171 13.04 2.03 -7.98
N VAL A 172 13.26 3.14 -7.31
CA VAL A 172 12.63 4.43 -7.60
C VAL A 172 13.67 5.40 -8.17
N VAL A 173 13.24 6.32 -9.04
CA VAL A 173 14.08 7.42 -9.54
C VAL A 173 13.61 8.70 -8.86
N PRO A 174 14.34 9.24 -7.87
CA PRO A 174 13.91 10.42 -7.14
C PRO A 174 13.72 11.63 -8.07
N GLY A 175 12.57 12.29 -7.98
CA GLY A 175 12.25 13.53 -8.70
C GLY A 175 12.02 13.41 -10.21
N SER A 176 11.80 12.19 -10.73
CA SER A 176 11.55 11.92 -12.17
C SER A 176 10.17 12.34 -12.68
#